data_AF-A0A944C3D2-F1
#
_entry.id   AF-A0A944C3D2-F1
#
_cell.length_a   1.000
_cell.length_b   1.000
_cell.length_c   1.000
_cell.angle_alpha   90.00
_cell.angle_beta   90.00
_cell.angle_gamma   90.00
#
_symmetry.space_group_name_H-M   'P 1'
#
loop_
_entity.id
_entity.type
_entity.pdbx_description
1 polymer ?
#
loop_
_entity_poly.entity_id
_entity_poly.type
_entity_poly.pdbx_seq_one_letter_code
_entity_poly.pdbx_strand_id
1 'polypeptide(L)' 'MWHSLRLFTLFFSLVALTSSSSAASRRSKSGEPALKVQPAFWWSDMHDASLQLLLHAPEVGRSEVTLDA' A
#
# COMPACT_ATOMS: atom_id res chain seq x y z
N MET A 1 -1.89 -12.78 44.21
CA MET A 1 -3.12 -12.12 43.70
C MET A 1 -2.85 -10.88 42.84
N TRP A 2 -1.75 -10.13 43.04
CA TRP A 2 -1.46 -8.89 42.28
C TRP A 2 -1.09 -9.08 40.80
N HIS A 3 -0.41 -10.19 40.46
CA HIS A 3 0.03 -10.47 39.08
C HIS A 3 -1.14 -10.85 38.15
N SER A 4 -2.12 -11.60 38.66
CA SER A 4 -3.32 -11.99 37.91
C SER A 4 -4.17 -10.78 37.53
N LEU A 5 -4.24 -9.75 38.38
CA LEU A 5 -4.97 -8.52 38.09
C LEU A 5 -4.29 -7.70 36.99
N ARG A 6 -2.94 -7.64 36.98
CA ARG A 6 -2.16 -6.95 35.93
C ARG A 6 -2.28 -7.63 34.58
N LEU A 7 -2.24 -8.96 34.54
CA LEU A 7 -2.44 -9.73 33.31
C LEU A 7 -3.84 -9.50 32.73
N PHE A 8 -4.85 -9.42 33.59
CA PHE A 8 -6.22 -9.10 33.17
C PHE A 8 -6.34 -7.69 32.58
N THR A 9 -5.65 -6.69 33.17
CA THR A 9 -5.67 -5.31 32.65
C THR A 9 -4.97 -5.18 31.30
N LEU A 10 -3.85 -5.89 31.11
CA LEU A 10 -3.12 -5.92 29.84
C LEU A 10 -3.95 -6.60 28.75
N PHE A 11 -4.62 -7.70 29.06
CA PHE A 11 -5.49 -8.39 28.11
C PHE A 11 -6.67 -7.52 27.67
N PHE A 12 -7.32 -6.82 28.61
CA PHE A 12 -8.43 -5.92 28.29
C PHE A 12 -7.98 -4.70 27.46
N SER A 13 -6.78 -4.17 27.73
CA SER A 13 -6.20 -3.08 26.95
C SER A 13 -5.86 -3.52 25.52
N LEU A 14 -5.40 -4.76 25.33
CA LEU A 14 -5.12 -5.31 24.01
C LEU A 14 -6.40 -5.46 23.18
N VAL A 15 -7.50 -5.95 23.79
CA VAL A 15 -8.81 -6.09 23.12
C VAL A 15 -9.44 -4.73 22.79
N ALA A 16 -9.32 -3.74 23.67
CA ALA A 16 -9.81 -2.38 23.40
C ALA A 16 -9.06 -1.73 22.22
N LEU A 17 -7.78 -2.04 22.04
CA LEU A 17 -6.97 -1.52 20.94
C LEU A 17 -7.33 -2.15 19.58
N THR A 18 -7.83 -3.40 19.55
CA THR A 18 -8.28 -4.02 18.28
C THR A 18 -9.62 -3.46 17.79
N SER A 19 -10.48 -3.00 18.71
CA SER A 19 -11.81 -2.49 18.36
C SER A 19 -11.80 -1.04 17.84
N SER A 20 -10.71 -0.30 18.05
CA SER A 20 -10.60 1.12 17.69
C SER A 20 -9.97 1.38 16.31
N SER A 21 -9.90 0.36 15.44
CA SER A 21 -9.48 0.52 14.04
C SER A 21 -10.70 0.54 13.09
N SER A 22 -11.71 1.34 13.41
CA SER A 22 -12.60 1.88 12.37
C SER A 22 -12.07 3.26 11.96
N ALA A 23 -10.84 3.26 11.44
CA ALA A 23 -10.39 4.35 10.59
C ALA A 23 -11.31 4.33 9.37
N ALA A 24 -12.36 5.15 9.43
CA ALA A 24 -13.18 5.51 8.30
C ALA A 24 -12.26 6.06 7.22
N SER A 25 -11.82 5.17 6.32
CA SER A 25 -11.18 5.54 5.07
C SER A 25 -12.25 6.26 4.26
N ARG A 26 -12.33 7.59 4.45
CA ARG A 26 -12.97 8.48 3.50
C ARG A 26 -12.22 8.26 2.20
N ARG A 27 -12.75 7.38 1.35
CA ARG A 27 -12.30 7.21 -0.03
C ARG A 27 -12.54 8.54 -0.73
N SER A 28 -11.52 9.39 -0.72
CA SER A 28 -11.47 10.57 -1.55
C SER A 28 -11.55 10.10 -3.00
N LYS A 29 -12.69 10.36 -3.64
CA LYS A 29 -12.95 10.01 -5.04
C LYS A 29 -12.19 10.92 -6.02
N SER A 30 -11.14 11.61 -5.56
CA SER A 30 -10.40 12.64 -6.32
C SER A 30 -8.87 12.47 -6.30
N GLY A 31 -8.34 11.30 -5.94
CA GLY A 31 -6.89 11.12 -5.75
C GLY A 31 -6.28 9.82 -6.28
N GLU A 32 -7.01 9.01 -7.04
CA GLU A 32 -6.38 7.87 -7.72
C GLU A 32 -5.50 8.41 -8.86
N PRO A 33 -4.21 8.03 -8.92
CA PRO A 33 -3.35 8.46 -10.02
C PRO A 33 -3.96 7.97 -11.33
N ALA A 34 -4.04 8.88 -12.31
CA ALA A 34 -4.59 8.59 -13.64
C ALA A 34 -3.86 7.42 -14.33
N LEU A 35 -2.66 7.08 -13.87
CA LEU A 35 -1.82 5.99 -14.34
C LEU A 35 -1.42 5.08 -13.19
N LYS A 36 -1.77 3.79 -13.28
CA LYS A 36 -1.25 2.73 -12.43
C LYS A 36 -0.11 2.03 -13.16
N VAL A 37 1.04 1.88 -12.50
CA VAL A 37 2.24 1.24 -13.05
C VAL A 37 2.66 0.11 -12.12
N GLN A 38 3.01 -1.05 -12.68
CA GLN A 38 3.59 -2.17 -11.93
C GLN A 38 4.82 -2.74 -12.66
N PRO A 39 5.91 -3.07 -11.95
CA PRO A 39 6.18 -2.69 -10.57
C PRO A 39 6.30 -1.17 -10.41
N ALA A 40 6.06 -0.66 -9.20
CA ALA A 40 6.08 0.78 -8.92
C ALA A 40 7.50 1.37 -8.90
N PHE A 41 8.51 0.52 -8.76
CA PHE A 41 9.92 0.87 -8.75
C PHE A 41 10.75 -0.35 -9.16
N TRP A 42 12.01 -0.09 -9.54
CA TRP A 42 12.99 -1.10 -9.89
C TRP A 42 14.35 -0.72 -9.31
N TRP A 43 15.28 -1.66 -9.29
CA TRP A 43 16.62 -1.45 -8.75
C TRP A 43 17.66 -1.50 -9.87
N SER A 44 18.74 -0.75 -9.69
CA SER A 44 19.94 -0.94 -10.52
C SER A 44 20.55 -2.31 -10.25
N ASP A 45 21.34 -2.80 -11.22
CA ASP A 45 22.19 -3.99 -11.06
C ASP A 45 21.40 -5.28 -10.74
N MET A 46 20.14 -5.34 -11.17
CA MET A 46 19.37 -6.59 -11.14
C MET A 46 20.01 -7.63 -12.05
N HIS A 47 20.01 -8.89 -11.59
CA HIS A 47 20.52 -10.02 -12.37
C HIS A 47 19.84 -10.11 -13.74
N ASP A 48 18.51 -9.96 -13.75
CA ASP A 48 17.75 -9.76 -14.97
C ASP A 48 17.69 -8.26 -15.29
N ALA A 49 18.38 -7.87 -16.36
CA ALA A 49 18.46 -6.48 -16.80
C ALA A 49 17.15 -5.96 -17.43
N SER A 50 16.30 -6.86 -17.92
CA SER A 50 15.05 -6.52 -18.60
C SER A 50 13.92 -6.27 -17.60
N LEU A 51 13.31 -5.09 -17.66
CA LEU A 51 12.13 -4.74 -16.91
C LEU A 51 10.91 -4.62 -17.83
N GLN A 52 9.86 -5.39 -17.55
CA GLN A 52 8.56 -5.22 -18.17
C GLN A 52 7.63 -4.45 -17.21
N LEU A 53 7.09 -3.32 -17.69
CA LEU A 53 6.11 -2.53 -16.96
C LEU A 53 4.69 -2.84 -17.44
N LEU A 54 3.77 -3.01 -16.51
CA LEU A 54 2.33 -3.04 -16.75
C LEU A 54 1.73 -1.67 -16.44
N LEU A 55 1.18 -1.02 -17.46
CA LEU A 55 0.54 0.29 -17.34
C LEU A 55 -0.98 0.14 -17.47
N HIS A 56 -1.72 0.79 -16.59
CA HIS A 56 -3.18 0.88 -16.65
C HIS A 56 -3.63 2.33 -16.46
N ALA A 57 -4.13 2.90 -17.56
CA ALA A 57 -4.78 4.20 -17.63
C ALA A 57 -5.79 4.19 -18.81
N PRO A 58 -6.79 5.09 -18.81
CA PRO A 58 -7.66 5.29 -19.96
C PRO A 58 -6.85 5.60 -21.23
N GLU A 59 -7.18 4.95 -22.34
CA GLU A 59 -6.55 5.14 -23.66
C GLU A 59 -5.02 4.92 -23.71
N VAL A 60 -4.40 4.32 -22.68
CA VAL A 60 -2.93 4.16 -22.60
C VAL A 60 -2.32 3.40 -23.78
N GLY A 61 -3.08 2.49 -24.40
CA GLY A 61 -2.65 1.73 -25.57
C GLY A 61 -2.51 2.56 -26.85
N ARG A 62 -2.89 3.85 -26.82
CA ARG A 62 -2.77 4.79 -27.94
C ARG A 62 -1.63 5.79 -27.73
N SER A 63 -0.94 5.71 -26.60
CA SER A 63 0.17 6.59 -26.25
C SER A 63 1.50 6.01 -26.75
N GLU A 64 2.43 6.90 -27.10
CA GLU A 64 3.82 6.55 -27.34
C GLU A 64 4.58 6.51 -26.00
N VAL A 65 5.56 5.60 -25.89
CA VAL A 65 6.40 5.46 -24.70
C VAL A 65 7.78 6.04 -24.99
N THR A 66 8.18 7.05 -24.21
CA THR A 66 9.50 7.68 -24.29
C THR A 66 10.22 7.58 -22.95
N LEU A 67 11.53 7.35 -22.98
CA LEU A 67 12.41 7.40 -21.80
C LEU A 67 13.43 8.53 -22.01
N ASP A 68 13.62 9.34 -20.97
CA ASP A 68 14.70 10.33 -20.91
C ASP A 68 15.72 9.86 -19.86
N ALA A 69 17.01 10.07 -20.15
CA ALA A 69 18.13 9.49 -19.41
C ALA A 69 18.84 10.51 -18.51
#